data_AF-A0A9D7JDC3-F1
#
_entry.id   AF-A0A9D7JDC3-F1
#
_cell.length_a   1.000
_cell.length_b   1.000
_cell.length_c   1.000
_cell.angle_alpha   90.00
_cell.angle_beta   90.00
_cell.angle_gamma   90.00
#
_symmetry.space_group_name_H-M   'P 1'
#
loop_
_entity.id
_entity.type
_entity.pdbx_description
1 polymer ?
#
loop_
_entity_poly.entity_id
_entity_poly.type
_entity_poly.pdbx_seq_one_letter_code
_entity_poly.pdbx_strand_id
1 'polypeptide(L)'
;MRDIVGSILLGLLLSGIAGAAELPPEADRILWCGSAFYWLGTDASDAGEDAEADQYFTWSDTLLLRATDLLDAAGFEDAAAAGLVERYDAEVVDQMGKPGARYDVTRCTELVER
;
A
#
# COMPACT_ATOMS: atom_id res chain seq x y z
N MET A 1 -24.61 33.72 -46.68
CA MET A 1 -23.88 34.11 -45.45
C MET A 1 -23.97 32.91 -44.52
N ARG A 2 -22.89 32.10 -44.46
CA ARG A 2 -21.83 32.18 -43.43
C ARG A 2 -22.44 31.80 -42.05
N ASP A 3 -22.09 30.69 -41.40
CA ASP A 3 -20.81 29.99 -41.39
C ASP A 3 -20.95 28.47 -41.14
N ILE A 4 -20.23 27.70 -41.94
CA ILE A 4 -19.87 26.30 -41.76
C ILE A 4 -18.52 26.31 -41.06
N VAL A 5 -18.44 26.28 -39.72
CA VAL A 5 -17.22 25.85 -39.01
C VAL A 5 -17.62 25.39 -37.59
N GLY A 6 -17.96 24.12 -37.45
CA GLY A 6 -18.18 23.49 -36.14
C GLY A 6 -17.64 22.06 -36.11
N SER A 7 -16.68 21.77 -36.98
CA SER A 7 -15.90 20.53 -36.98
C SER A 7 -14.54 20.86 -36.42
N ILE A 8 -14.10 20.11 -35.42
CA ILE A 8 -12.75 19.95 -34.83
C ILE A 8 -12.93 19.94 -33.30
N LEU A 9 -12.61 18.80 -32.67
CA LEU A 9 -12.50 18.49 -31.22
C LEU A 9 -13.38 17.34 -30.71
N LEU A 10 -13.84 16.42 -31.58
CA LEU A 10 -14.44 15.15 -31.15
C LEU A 10 -13.53 13.95 -31.52
N GLY A 11 -12.28 13.95 -31.07
CA GLY A 11 -11.30 12.94 -31.50
C GLY A 11 -10.14 12.63 -30.56
N LEU A 12 -10.22 12.99 -29.27
CA LEU A 12 -9.14 12.74 -28.30
C LEU A 12 -9.60 12.00 -27.03
N LEU A 13 -10.63 11.16 -27.16
CA LEU A 13 -10.94 10.13 -26.17
C LEU A 13 -10.35 8.80 -26.65
N LEU A 14 -9.04 8.77 -26.89
CA LEU A 14 -8.32 7.50 -26.93
C LEU A 14 -8.20 7.01 -25.49
N SER A 15 -9.23 6.27 -25.09
CA SER A 15 -9.12 5.01 -24.35
C SER A 15 -7.89 4.93 -23.47
N GLY A 16 -8.03 5.47 -22.25
CA GLY A 16 -7.23 5.07 -21.12
C GLY A 16 -7.47 3.59 -20.88
N ILE A 17 -6.71 2.74 -21.56
CA ILE A 17 -6.46 1.38 -21.13
C ILE A 17 -5.26 1.50 -20.19
N ALA A 18 -5.49 2.11 -19.03
CA ALA A 18 -4.67 1.81 -17.89
C ALA A 18 -4.89 0.31 -17.66
N GLY A 19 -3.98 -0.52 -18.16
CA GLY A 19 -3.87 -1.88 -17.65
C GLY A 19 -3.65 -1.70 -16.16
N ALA A 20 -4.69 -1.94 -15.36
CA ALA A 20 -4.56 -1.87 -13.91
C ALA A 20 -3.47 -2.89 -13.57
N ALA A 21 -2.28 -2.39 -13.21
CA ALA A 21 -1.21 -3.24 -12.75
C ALA A 21 -1.79 -4.11 -11.64
N GLU A 22 -1.72 -5.44 -11.82
CA GLU A 22 -2.23 -6.36 -10.82
C GLU A 22 -1.27 -6.31 -9.63
N LEU A 23 -1.80 -6.08 -8.43
CA LEU A 23 -0.98 -6.01 -7.23
C LEU A 23 -0.32 -7.38 -7.00
N PRO A 24 1.02 -7.47 -6.99
CA PRO A 24 1.69 -8.74 -6.74
C PRO A 24 1.28 -9.30 -5.37
N PRO A 25 0.97 -10.60 -5.24
CA PRO A 25 0.57 -11.19 -3.96
C PRO A 25 1.59 -11.01 -2.83
N GLU A 26 2.86 -10.89 -3.19
CA GLU A 26 3.94 -10.59 -2.25
C GLU A 26 3.89 -9.14 -1.77
N ALA A 27 3.70 -8.17 -2.67
CA ALA A 27 3.55 -6.76 -2.32
C ALA A 27 2.29 -6.55 -1.46
N ASP A 28 1.19 -7.23 -1.80
CA ASP A 28 -0.06 -7.25 -1.04
C ASP A 28 0.15 -7.65 0.42
N ARG A 29 0.83 -8.78 0.66
CA ARG A 29 1.14 -9.25 2.02
C ARG A 29 2.11 -8.32 2.75
N ILE A 30 3.14 -7.82 2.07
CA ILE A 30 4.15 -6.94 2.66
C ILE A 30 3.54 -5.61 3.06
N LEU A 31 2.67 -5.02 2.23
CA LEU A 31 1.97 -3.77 2.54
C LEU A 31 1.10 -3.94 3.79
N TRP A 32 0.30 -5.00 3.86
CA TRP A 32 -0.52 -5.27 5.04
C TRP A 32 0.34 -5.45 6.29
N CYS A 33 1.42 -6.24 6.22
CA CYS A 33 2.32 -6.48 7.35
C CYS A 33 3.11 -5.23 7.76
N GLY A 34 3.54 -4.40 6.81
CA GLY A 34 4.19 -3.12 7.07
C GLY A 34 3.28 -2.18 7.84
N SER A 35 2.05 -1.99 7.34
CA SER A 35 1.01 -1.23 8.02
C SER A 35 0.68 -1.80 9.41
N ALA A 36 0.63 -3.12 9.57
CA ALA A 36 0.43 -3.76 10.88
C ALA A 36 1.51 -3.40 11.89
N PHE A 37 2.78 -3.46 11.47
CA PHE A 37 3.88 -3.05 12.35
C PHE A 37 3.87 -1.55 12.64
N TYR A 38 3.50 -0.69 11.69
CA TYR A 38 3.34 0.74 11.97
C TYR A 38 2.35 1.01 13.11
N TRP A 39 1.18 0.35 13.07
CA TRP A 39 0.16 0.51 14.11
C TRP A 39 0.57 -0.11 15.44
N LEU A 40 1.22 -1.29 15.43
CA LEU A 40 1.79 -1.86 16.66
C LEU A 40 2.88 -0.96 17.28
N GLY A 41 3.71 -0.33 16.45
CA GLY A 41 4.71 0.63 16.91
C GLY A 41 4.08 1.87 17.56
N THR A 42 2.97 2.34 16.99
CA THR A 42 2.20 3.46 17.56
C THR A 42 1.59 3.07 18.90
N ASP A 43 0.95 1.89 18.99
CA ASP A 43 0.37 1.39 20.24
C ASP A 43 1.44 1.22 21.34
N ALA A 44 2.60 0.63 21.00
CA ALA A 44 3.72 0.48 21.92
C ALA A 44 4.29 1.84 22.36
N SER A 45 4.41 2.81 21.44
CA SER A 45 4.87 4.16 21.76
C SER A 45 3.90 4.87 22.70
N ASP A 46 2.59 4.76 22.45
CA ASP A 46 1.54 5.32 23.31
C ASP A 46 1.53 4.67 24.70
N ALA A 47 1.96 3.40 24.82
CA ALA A 47 2.15 2.69 26.08
C ALA A 47 3.47 3.02 26.81
N GLY A 48 4.39 3.77 26.17
CA GLY A 48 5.72 4.07 26.70
C GLY A 48 6.73 2.93 26.56
N GLU A 49 6.49 2.00 25.65
CA GLU A 49 7.33 0.84 25.35
C GLU A 49 8.30 1.16 24.19
N ASP A 50 9.14 2.18 24.36
CA ASP A 50 9.95 2.78 23.29
C ASP A 50 10.78 1.78 22.48
N ALA A 51 11.40 0.80 23.15
CA ALA A 51 12.24 -0.19 22.46
C ALA A 51 11.42 -1.16 21.57
N GLU A 52 10.19 -1.47 21.98
CA GLU A 52 9.28 -2.28 21.19
C GLU A 52 8.70 -1.47 20.03
N ALA A 53 8.35 -0.21 20.28
CA ALA A 53 7.93 0.73 19.24
C ALA A 53 8.99 0.88 18.13
N ASP A 54 10.25 1.13 18.50
CA ASP A 54 11.37 1.27 17.57
C ASP A 54 11.58 0.02 16.72
N GLN A 55 11.41 -1.17 17.34
CA GLN A 55 11.51 -2.44 16.62
C GLN A 55 10.40 -2.57 15.58
N TYR A 56 9.15 -2.29 15.96
CA TYR A 56 8.02 -2.33 15.03
C TYR A 56 8.15 -1.31 13.90
N PHE A 57 8.54 -0.07 14.20
CA PHE A 57 8.77 0.93 13.16
C PHE A 57 9.89 0.51 12.19
N THR A 58 10.98 -0.06 12.69
CA THR A 58 12.05 -0.60 11.84
C THR A 58 11.54 -1.70 10.90
N TRP A 59 10.70 -2.61 11.41
CA TRP A 59 10.10 -3.67 10.60
C TRP A 59 9.11 -3.12 9.57
N SER A 60 8.28 -2.14 9.96
CA SER A 60 7.39 -1.41 9.06
C SER A 60 8.16 -0.79 7.90
N ASP A 61 9.18 0.04 8.20
CA ASP A 61 9.98 0.73 7.19
C ASP A 61 10.66 -0.24 6.23
N THR A 62 11.22 -1.33 6.77
CA THR A 62 11.86 -2.39 5.97
C THR A 62 10.88 -3.01 4.97
N LEU A 63 9.66 -3.32 5.43
CA LEU A 63 8.63 -3.90 4.57
C LEU A 63 8.10 -2.89 3.55
N LEU A 64 7.84 -1.65 3.95
CA LEU A 64 7.31 -0.63 3.04
C LEU A 64 8.31 -0.24 1.95
N LEU A 65 9.61 -0.22 2.25
CA LEU A 65 10.66 -0.06 1.24
C LEU A 65 10.63 -1.19 0.22
N ARG A 66 10.57 -2.46 0.68
CA ARG A 66 10.48 -3.61 -0.22
C ARG A 66 9.17 -3.65 -1.02
N ALA A 67 8.05 -3.25 -0.43
CA ALA A 67 6.79 -3.11 -1.15
C ALA A 67 6.92 -2.08 -2.27
N THR A 68 7.58 -0.95 -2.00
CA THR A 68 7.85 0.09 -3.01
C THR A 68 8.64 -0.48 -4.19
N ASP A 69 9.71 -1.23 -3.93
CA ASP A 69 10.50 -1.87 -4.99
C ASP A 69 9.68 -2.87 -5.82
N LEU A 70 8.80 -3.66 -5.17
CA LEU A 70 7.92 -4.61 -5.85
C LEU A 70 6.84 -3.92 -6.70
N LEU A 71 6.32 -2.79 -6.22
CA LEU A 71 5.31 -2.00 -6.91
C LEU A 71 5.91 -1.30 -8.13
N ASP A 72 7.09 -0.70 -8.01
CA ASP A 72 7.84 -0.12 -9.14
C ASP A 72 8.14 -1.18 -10.21
N ALA A 73 8.64 -2.35 -9.79
CA ALA A 73 8.88 -3.47 -10.70
C ALA A 73 7.60 -3.99 -11.38
N ALA A 74 6.44 -3.83 -10.74
CA ALA A 74 5.13 -4.17 -11.30
C ALA A 74 4.50 -3.04 -12.13
N GLY A 75 5.16 -1.89 -12.25
CA GLY A 75 4.71 -0.74 -13.05
C GLY A 75 3.66 0.14 -12.38
N PHE A 76 3.58 0.12 -11.05
CA PHE A 76 2.74 1.07 -10.30
C PHE A 76 3.38 2.45 -10.29
N GLU A 77 2.58 3.50 -10.50
CA GLU A 77 3.02 4.88 -10.30
C GLU A 77 3.04 5.21 -8.80
N ASP A 78 3.95 6.12 -8.38
CA ASP A 78 4.13 6.53 -6.98
C ASP A 78 2.82 6.91 -6.27
N ALA A 79 1.94 7.64 -6.96
CA ALA A 79 0.64 8.04 -6.41
C ALA A 79 -0.29 6.84 -6.15
N ALA A 80 -0.24 5.82 -7.02
CA ALA A 80 -0.99 4.59 -6.83
C ALA A 80 -0.40 3.72 -5.70
N ALA A 81 0.93 3.70 -5.58
CA ALA A 81 1.63 3.04 -4.47
C ALA A 81 1.34 3.70 -3.12
N ALA A 82 1.36 5.03 -3.03
CA ALA A 82 0.98 5.75 -1.81
C ALA A 82 -0.48 5.47 -1.41
N GLY A 83 -1.41 5.49 -2.39
CA GLY A 83 -2.80 5.12 -2.15
C GLY A 83 -3.01 3.66 -1.75
N LEU A 84 -2.06 2.76 -2.03
CA LEU A 84 -2.08 1.41 -1.48
C LEU A 84 -1.77 1.39 0.02
N VAL A 85 -0.73 2.11 0.45
CA VAL A 85 -0.33 2.18 1.87
C VAL A 85 -1.49 2.71 2.73
N GLU A 86 -2.11 3.83 2.34
CA GLU A 86 -3.26 4.39 3.07
C GLU A 86 -4.44 3.41 3.20
N ARG A 87 -4.70 2.62 2.14
CA ARG A 87 -5.74 1.58 2.19
C ARG A 87 -5.39 0.46 3.15
N TYR A 88 -4.13 0.03 3.16
CA TYR A 88 -3.67 -1.02 4.07
C TYR A 88 -3.63 -0.55 5.52
N ASP A 89 -3.28 0.71 5.79
CA ASP A 89 -3.37 1.29 7.13
C ASP A 89 -4.80 1.24 7.66
N ALA A 90 -5.77 1.67 6.85
CA ALA A 90 -7.19 1.60 7.22
C ALA A 90 -7.68 0.15 7.40
N GLU A 91 -7.26 -0.77 6.52
CA GLU A 91 -7.62 -2.18 6.60
C GLU A 91 -7.07 -2.84 7.87
N VAL A 92 -5.81 -2.58 8.21
CA VAL A 92 -5.15 -3.09 9.41
C VAL A 92 -5.83 -2.57 10.66
N VAL A 93 -6.14 -1.27 10.74
CA VAL A 93 -6.87 -0.71 11.89
C VAL A 93 -8.22 -1.41 12.09
N ASP A 94 -8.90 -1.74 11.00
CA ASP A 94 -10.16 -2.50 11.12
C ASP A 94 -9.94 -3.97 11.45
N GLN A 95 -8.92 -4.65 10.93
CA GLN A 95 -8.85 -6.10 11.02
C GLN A 95 -7.91 -6.64 12.09
N MET A 96 -6.85 -5.90 12.43
CA MET A 96 -5.76 -6.40 13.28
C MET A 96 -6.31 -6.80 14.65
N GLY A 97 -5.94 -8.01 15.10
CA GLY A 97 -6.43 -8.59 16.36
C GLY A 97 -7.85 -9.17 16.30
N LYS A 98 -8.57 -9.08 15.18
CA LYS A 98 -9.89 -9.69 15.01
C LYS A 98 -9.81 -11.08 14.36
N PRO A 99 -10.71 -12.01 14.71
CA PRO A 99 -10.87 -13.25 13.96
C PRO A 99 -11.19 -12.96 12.49
N GLY A 100 -10.46 -13.61 11.58
CA GLY A 100 -10.65 -13.41 10.14
C GLY A 100 -9.86 -12.23 9.54
N ALA A 101 -8.91 -11.65 10.30
CA ALA A 101 -7.90 -10.77 9.71
C ALA A 101 -7.26 -11.42 8.50
N ARG A 102 -7.04 -10.63 7.44
CA ARG A 102 -6.51 -11.10 6.15
C ARG A 102 -5.18 -11.85 6.31
N TYR A 103 -4.32 -11.35 7.18
CA TYR A 103 -3.08 -12.00 7.57
C TYR A 103 -2.95 -12.09 9.09
N ASP A 104 -2.23 -13.11 9.54
CA ASP A 104 -1.81 -13.25 10.93
C ASP A 104 -0.57 -12.39 11.17
N VAL A 105 -0.72 -11.33 11.97
CA VAL A 105 0.37 -10.39 12.27
C VAL A 105 1.56 -11.07 12.93
N THR A 106 1.35 -12.18 13.67
CA THR A 106 2.44 -12.93 14.29
C THR A 106 3.35 -13.61 13.27
N ARG A 107 2.86 -13.78 12.03
CA ARG A 107 3.60 -14.34 10.89
C ARG A 107 4.24 -13.26 10.00
N CYS A 108 4.04 -11.99 10.31
CA CYS A 108 4.62 -10.90 9.52
C CYS A 108 6.14 -10.75 9.75
N THR A 109 6.65 -11.19 10.91
CA THR A 109 8.09 -11.15 11.22
C THR A 109 8.91 -12.02 10.26
N GLU A 110 8.33 -13.13 9.78
CA GLU A 110 8.95 -14.02 8.78
C GLU A 110 9.26 -13.30 7.45
N LEU A 111 8.63 -12.14 7.17
CA LEU A 111 8.87 -11.35 5.96
C LEU A 111 10.03 -10.39 6.10
N VAL A 112 10.37 -9.99 7.33
CA VAL A 112 11.44 -9.04 7.62
C VAL A 112 12.80 -9.74 7.63
N GLU A 113 12.85 -11.00 8.07
CA GLU A 113 14.08 -11.79 8.20
C GLU A 113 14.58 -12.41 6.88
N ARG A 114 13.93 -12.11 5.74
CA ARG A 114 14.18 -12.72 4.44
C ARG A 114 15.13 -11.93 3.54
#